data_AF-A0A9W8XDH4-F1
#
_entry.id   AF-A0A9W8XDH4-F1
#
_cell.length_a   1.000
_cell.length_b   1.000
_cell.length_c   1.000
_cell.angle_alpha   90.00
_cell.angle_beta   90.00
_cell.angle_gamma   90.00
#
_symmetry.space_group_name_H-M   'P 1'
#
loop_
_entity.id
_entity.type
_entity.pdbx_description
1 polymer ?
#
loop_
_entity_poly.entity_id
_entity_poly.type
_entity_poly.pdbx_seq_one_letter_code
_entity_poly.pdbx_strand_id
1 'polypeptide(L)'
;MTETHADFLPASGAIVVVICSSQNVLSYDPKAYERQTRFAQDVMKRVAETKSLAGVPVVVLLVSNGTARQTHEYGLKDFPTLVTLNDYSTAALTNAVRVLFEK
;
A
#
# COMPACT_ATOMS: atom_id res chain seq x y z
N MET A 1 -9.35 7.67 -10.32
CA MET A 1 -8.53 8.84 -9.99
C MET A 1 -9.13 10.03 -10.71
N THR A 2 -9.77 10.94 -9.98
CA THR A 2 -10.08 12.28 -10.50
C THR A 2 -8.75 13.05 -10.65
N GLU A 3 -8.62 13.85 -11.71
CA GLU A 3 -7.40 14.59 -12.07
C GLU A 3 -6.77 15.36 -10.90
N THR A 4 -7.59 15.82 -9.95
CA THR A 4 -7.19 16.59 -8.78
C THR A 4 -6.13 15.91 -7.90
N HIS A 5 -6.03 14.57 -7.88
CA HIS A 5 -5.02 13.89 -7.07
C HIS A 5 -3.64 13.80 -7.73
N ALA A 6 -3.55 13.89 -9.06
CA ALA A 6 -2.28 13.75 -9.78
C ALA A 6 -1.39 14.98 -9.60
N ASP A 7 -1.97 16.17 -9.53
CA ASP A 7 -1.25 17.45 -9.40
C ASP A 7 -0.57 17.63 -8.04
N PHE A 8 -1.04 16.93 -6.99
CA PHE A 8 -0.42 16.98 -5.66
C PHE A 8 0.66 15.92 -5.43
N LEU A 9 0.80 14.94 -6.33
CA LEU A 9 1.82 13.90 -6.18
C LEU A 9 3.25 14.48 -6.14
N PRO A 10 3.62 15.50 -6.96
CA PRO A 10 4.95 16.11 -6.87
C PRO A 10 5.22 16.86 -5.55
N ALA A 11 4.17 17.33 -4.88
CA ALA A 11 4.27 17.99 -3.57
C ALA A 11 4.15 16.99 -2.40
N SER A 12 3.91 15.71 -2.68
CA SER A 12 3.72 14.69 -1.65
C SER A 12 5.06 14.21 -1.12
N GLY A 13 5.21 14.18 0.21
CA GLY A 13 6.42 13.65 0.87
C GLY A 13 6.55 12.12 0.78
N ALA A 14 5.45 11.40 0.57
CA ALA A 14 5.41 9.95 0.36
C ALA A 14 4.08 9.54 -0.30
N ILE A 15 4.09 8.41 -0.99
CA ILE A 15 2.89 7.75 -1.52
C ILE A 15 2.67 6.46 -0.73
N VAL A 16 1.55 6.36 -0.02
CA VAL A 16 1.20 5.15 0.73
C VAL A 16 0.07 4.42 0.00
N VAL A 17 0.33 3.18 -0.42
CA VAL A 17 -0.67 2.30 -1.04
C VAL A 17 -1.08 1.23 -0.03
N VAL A 18 -2.37 1.20 0.30
CA VAL A 18 -2.92 0.24 1.26
C VAL A 18 -3.47 -0.97 0.52
N ILE A 19 -3.06 -2.17 0.94
CA ILE A 19 -3.55 -3.45 0.44
C ILE A 19 -4.27 -4.19 1.56
N CYS A 20 -5.59 -4.30 1.47
CA CYS A 20 -6.41 -5.04 2.42
C CYS A 20 -6.67 -6.46 1.92
N SER A 21 -6.15 -7.45 2.62
CA SER A 21 -6.27 -8.88 2.31
C SER A 21 -6.56 -9.74 3.54
N SER A 22 -7.21 -9.15 4.55
CA SER A 22 -7.70 -9.90 5.70
C SER A 22 -8.80 -10.89 5.30
N GLN A 23 -9.00 -11.93 6.11
CA GLN A 23 -9.94 -13.02 5.83
C GLN A 23 -11.35 -12.53 5.50
N ASN A 24 -11.85 -11.51 6.19
CA ASN A 24 -13.17 -10.93 5.91
C ASN A 24 -13.22 -10.25 4.53
N VAL A 25 -12.14 -9.59 4.11
CA VAL A 25 -12.05 -8.96 2.78
C VAL A 25 -11.98 -10.03 1.69
N LEU A 26 -11.12 -11.04 1.86
CA LEU A 26 -10.99 -12.13 0.88
C LEU A 26 -12.24 -13.02 0.81
N SER A 27 -12.98 -13.15 1.91
CA SER A 27 -14.26 -13.88 1.93
C SER A 27 -15.34 -13.17 1.12
N TYR A 28 -15.32 -11.84 1.10
CA TYR A 28 -16.23 -11.04 0.27
C TYR A 28 -15.74 -10.93 -1.18
N ASP A 29 -14.43 -10.75 -1.36
CA ASP A 29 -13.79 -10.57 -2.64
C ASP A 29 -12.47 -11.36 -2.73
N PRO A 30 -12.50 -12.59 -3.27
CA PRO A 30 -11.33 -13.45 -3.35
C PRO A 30 -10.19 -12.90 -4.22
N LYS A 31 -10.47 -11.92 -5.09
CA LYS A 31 -9.49 -11.28 -5.98
C LYS A 31 -8.99 -9.93 -5.45
N ALA A 32 -9.37 -9.57 -4.22
CA ALA A 32 -9.03 -8.28 -3.63
C ALA A 32 -7.51 -8.07 -3.57
N TYR A 33 -6.77 -9.10 -3.17
CA TYR A 33 -5.31 -9.03 -3.07
C TYR A 33 -4.67 -8.77 -4.43
N GLU A 34 -4.98 -9.57 -5.45
CA GLU A 34 -4.38 -9.44 -6.78
C GLU A 34 -4.71 -8.08 -7.43
N ARG A 35 -5.94 -7.60 -7.27
CA ARG A 35 -6.34 -6.29 -7.81
C ARG A 35 -5.61 -5.14 -7.15
N GLN A 36 -5.49 -5.16 -5.82
CA GLN A 36 -4.80 -4.11 -5.06
C GLN A 36 -3.28 -4.16 -5.30
N THR A 37 -2.70 -5.35 -5.43
CA THR A 37 -1.29 -5.52 -5.81
C THR A 37 -1.01 -4.99 -7.21
N ARG A 38 -1.86 -5.29 -8.20
CA ARG A 38 -1.73 -4.72 -9.54
C ARG A 38 -1.82 -3.19 -9.52
N PHE A 39 -2.77 -2.64 -8.76
CA PHE A 39 -2.87 -1.19 -8.58
C PHE A 39 -1.59 -0.59 -7.97
N ALA A 40 -1.02 -1.22 -6.93
CA ALA A 40 0.23 -0.78 -6.32
C ALA A 40 1.41 -0.82 -7.31
N GLN A 41 1.48 -1.85 -8.15
CA GLN A 41 2.48 -1.95 -9.22
C GLN A 41 2.31 -0.85 -10.28
N ASP A 42 1.08 -0.56 -10.68
CA ASP A 42 0.78 0.53 -11.63
C ASP A 42 1.17 1.90 -11.05
N VAL A 43 0.97 2.12 -9.75
CA VAL A 43 1.43 3.34 -9.06
C VAL A 43 2.95 3.43 -9.06
N MET A 44 3.67 2.37 -8.69
CA MET A 44 5.13 2.32 -8.74
C MET A 44 5.67 2.64 -10.14
N LYS A 45 5.07 2.04 -11.17
CA LYS A 45 5.45 2.29 -12.57
C LYS A 45 5.25 3.77 -12.94
N ARG A 46 4.10 4.36 -12.59
CA ARG A 46 3.82 5.78 -12.83
C ARG A 46 4.81 6.70 -12.13
N VAL A 47 5.16 6.40 -10.87
CA VAL A 47 6.16 7.16 -10.12
C VAL A 47 7.53 7.09 -10.79
N ALA A 48 7.95 5.90 -11.25
CA ALA A 48 9.22 5.72 -11.96
C ALA A 48 9.27 6.45 -13.32
N GLU A 49 8.16 6.51 -14.04
CA GLU A 49 8.08 7.15 -15.36
C GLU A 49 7.87 8.68 -15.30
N THR A 50 7.35 9.20 -14.18
CA THR A 50 7.03 10.63 -14.02
C THR A 50 8.17 11.38 -13.36
N LYS A 51 8.91 12.20 -14.14
CA LYS A 51 10.07 12.97 -13.63
C LYS A 51 9.77 13.84 -12.41
N SER A 52 8.57 14.42 -12.30
CA SER A 52 8.18 15.24 -11.15
C SER A 52 7.94 14.43 -9.88
N LEU A 53 7.87 13.10 -9.97
CA LEU A 53 7.76 12.17 -8.84
C LEU A 53 9.08 11.47 -8.53
N ALA A 54 10.16 11.82 -9.24
CA ALA A 54 11.48 11.26 -8.99
C ALA A 54 11.90 11.57 -7.55
N GLY A 55 12.09 10.52 -6.75
CA GLY A 55 12.47 10.63 -5.34
C GLY A 55 11.31 10.62 -4.33
N VAL A 56 10.05 10.58 -4.78
CA VAL A 56 8.91 10.36 -3.86
C VAL A 56 8.86 8.88 -3.47
N PRO A 57 9.03 8.53 -2.18
CA PRO A 57 9.02 7.13 -1.76
C PRO A 57 7.61 6.54 -1.88
N VAL A 58 7.52 5.31 -2.39
CA VAL A 58 6.29 4.52 -2.41
C VAL A 58 6.38 3.48 -1.29
N VAL A 59 5.40 3.50 -0.41
CA VAL A 59 5.27 2.57 0.71
C VAL A 59 4.01 1.74 0.55
N VAL A 60 4.13 0.42 0.69
CA VAL A 60 2.97 -0.48 0.72
C VAL A 60 2.63 -0.80 2.17
N LEU A 61 1.37 -0.59 2.53
CA LEU A 61 0.80 -1.00 3.81
C LEU A 61 -0.09 -2.23 3.57
N LEU A 62 0.42 -3.42 3.87
CA LEU A 62 -0.33 -4.66 3.79
C LEU A 62 -1.10 -4.90 5.09
N VAL A 63 -2.42 -4.94 5.00
CA VAL A 63 -3.29 -5.40 6.08
C VAL A 63 -3.73 -6.82 5.76
N SER A 64 -3.22 -7.78 6.53
CA SER A 64 -3.47 -9.20 6.27
C SER A 64 -3.48 -10.01 7.57
N ASN A 65 -4.29 -11.06 7.59
CA ASN A 65 -4.35 -11.98 8.73
C ASN A 65 -4.62 -13.41 8.27
N GLY A 66 -4.51 -14.35 9.21
CA GLY A 66 -4.70 -15.77 8.94
C GLY A 66 -3.60 -16.39 8.09
N THR A 67 -3.95 -17.47 7.40
CA THR A 67 -2.99 -18.37 6.71
C THR A 67 -2.40 -17.77 5.42
N ALA A 68 -3.13 -16.88 4.74
CA ALA A 68 -2.68 -16.27 3.48
C ALA A 68 -1.61 -15.17 3.70
N ARG A 69 -1.42 -14.72 4.94
CA ARG A 69 -0.55 -13.59 5.29
C ARG A 69 0.87 -13.74 4.75
N GLN A 70 1.54 -14.85 5.02
CA GLN A 70 2.92 -15.06 4.60
C GLN A 70 3.07 -15.06 3.07
N THR A 71 2.11 -15.65 2.37
CA THR A 71 2.07 -15.65 0.90
C THR A 71 1.90 -14.23 0.35
N HIS A 72 1.02 -13.43 0.96
CA HIS A 72 0.80 -12.04 0.55
C HIS A 72 1.98 -11.12 0.88
N GLU A 73 2.64 -11.31 2.03
CA GLU A 73 3.89 -10.60 2.36
C GLU A 73 4.99 -10.94 1.35
N TYR A 74 5.18 -12.23 1.05
CA TYR A 74 6.19 -12.67 0.09
C TYR A 74 5.92 -12.14 -1.33
N GLY A 75 4.66 -12.06 -1.74
CA GLY A 75 4.27 -11.51 -3.05
C GLY A 75 4.50 -10.00 -3.21
N LEU A 76 4.80 -9.29 -2.11
CA LEU A 76 5.07 -7.85 -2.09
C LEU A 76 6.54 -7.51 -1.80
N LYS A 77 7.43 -8.52 -1.76
CA LYS A 77 8.86 -8.33 -1.47
C LYS A 77 9.60 -7.42 -2.46
N ASP A 78 9.06 -7.25 -3.67
CA ASP A 78 9.66 -6.41 -4.72
C ASP A 78 9.35 -4.93 -4.51
N PHE A 79 8.48 -4.58 -3.56
CA PHE A 79 8.25 -3.19 -3.16
C PHE A 79 9.37 -2.71 -2.23
N PRO A 80 9.92 -1.49 -2.42
CA PRO A 80 11.04 -0.98 -1.62
C PRO A 80 10.74 -0.86 -0.13
N THR A 81 9.49 -0.63 0.23
CA THR A 81 9.06 -0.49 1.63
C THR A 81 7.71 -1.15 1.82
N LEU A 82 7.68 -2.15 2.71
CA LEU A 82 6.49 -2.89 3.09
C LEU A 82 6.28 -2.77 4.60
N VAL A 83 5.11 -2.27 5.00
CA VAL A 83 4.64 -2.27 6.38
C VAL A 83 3.46 -3.23 6.48
N THR A 84 3.45 -4.08 7.50
CA THR A 84 2.42 -5.10 7.68
C THR A 84 1.59 -4.83 8.92
N LEU A 85 0.28 -5.03 8.82
CA LEU A 85 -0.70 -4.91 9.90
C LEU A 85 -1.57 -6.17 9.94
N ASN A 86 -1.99 -6.53 11.15
CA ASN A 86 -2.82 -7.70 11.39
C ASN A 86 -4.32 -7.39 11.27
N ASP A 87 -4.69 -6.12 11.34
CA ASP A 87 -6.08 -5.65 11.27
C ASP A 87 -6.14 -4.20 10.73
N TYR A 88 -7.36 -3.79 10.36
CA TYR A 88 -7.66 -2.45 9.83
C TYR A 88 -8.36 -1.56 10.87
N SER A 89 -7.99 -1.68 12.15
CA SER A 89 -8.55 -0.81 13.19
C SER A 89 -7.91 0.59 13.17
N THR A 90 -8.63 1.57 13.70
CA THR A 90 -8.10 2.93 13.90
C THR A 90 -6.80 2.93 14.71
N ALA A 91 -6.70 2.05 15.72
CA ALA A 91 -5.49 1.92 16.54
C ALA A 91 -4.31 1.37 15.73
N ALA A 92 -4.52 0.31 14.94
CA ALA A 92 -3.48 -0.25 14.08
C ALA A 92 -2.99 0.75 13.03
N LEU A 93 -3.92 1.46 12.38
CA LEU A 93 -3.58 2.51 11.41
C LEU A 93 -2.85 3.69 12.05
N THR A 94 -3.27 4.11 13.24
CA THR A 94 -2.57 5.17 13.99
C THR A 94 -1.13 4.74 14.27
N ASN A 95 -0.92 3.54 14.80
CA ASN A 95 0.42 3.01 15.07
C ASN A 95 1.26 2.88 13.79
N ALA A 96 0.66 2.45 12.68
CA ALA A 96 1.35 2.37 11.39
C ALA A 96 1.84 3.74 10.93
N VAL A 97 0.99 4.77 11.02
CA VAL A 97 1.37 6.16 10.71
C VAL A 97 2.50 6.63 11.64
N ARG A 98 2.46 6.30 12.94
CA ARG A 98 3.55 6.63 13.86
C ARG A 98 4.88 6.02 13.44
N VAL A 99 4.87 4.75 13.01
CA VAL A 99 6.07 4.06 12.53
C VAL A 99 6.57 4.65 11.21
N LEU A 100 5.67 5.00 10.30
CA LEU A 100 6.02 5.55 8.99
C LEU A 100 6.58 6.97 9.05
N PHE A 101 6.15 7.78 10.03
CA PHE A 101 6.44 9.20 10.07
C PHE A 101 7.14 9.65 11.36
N GLU A 102 7.52 8.73 12.24
CA GLU A 102 8.20 8.98 13.52
C GLU A 102 7.50 10.03 14.40
N LYS A 103 6.15 10.05 14.39
CA LYS A 103 5.30 11.01 15.12
C LYS A 103 4.31 10.35 16.06
#